data_AF-A0A2H9TI18-F1
#
_entry.id   AF-A0A2H9TI18-F1
#
_cell.length_a   1.000
_cell.length_b   1.000
_cell.length_c   1.000
_cell.angle_alpha   90.00
_cell.angle_beta   90.00
_cell.angle_gamma   90.00
#
_symmetry.space_group_name_H-M   'P 1'
#
loop_
_entity.id
_entity.type
_entity.pdbx_description
1 polymer ?
#
loop_
_entity_poly.entity_id
_entity_poly.type
_entity_poly.pdbx_seq_one_letter_code
_entity_poly.pdbx_strand_id
1 'polypeptide(L)'
;MLQTHLIRCSRFLVNLPAEELNSQSRLGFQFEQAFWFYEDFYRTANPQRLPKLTLKSFGERLMKHCPVHLSLIGRDGVAGLIDEFYEYKAHVPTCGAIILNDDLSKCLMVRGFSSKSTWGFPKGKISKDELPSACAVREVYEETGFDAAPYLHEESFIQVANNEQPIRLYIIPSIPESTHFAPLTRREIKDIQWHPIKDFKWEKGGPHRYFNVMPFIGRLRQWIKQYRRQHGETVEDESELERPLEIGPECKPLEVEPVCRELMERVKLKLMPLTMFILDLDSLKASFSKNYK
;
A
#
# COMPACT_ATOMS: atom_id res chain seq x y z
N MET A 1 20.66 2.57 -24.94
CA MET A 1 20.21 1.58 -23.93
C MET A 1 19.14 2.18 -23.02
N LEU A 2 19.41 3.23 -22.22
CA LEU A 2 18.40 3.87 -21.37
C LEU A 2 17.14 4.32 -22.15
N GLN A 3 17.31 5.01 -23.29
CA GLN A 3 16.20 5.46 -24.14
C GLN A 3 15.27 4.30 -24.56
N THR A 4 15.83 3.15 -24.97
CA THR A 4 15.05 1.97 -25.36
C THR A 4 14.21 1.44 -24.20
N HIS A 5 14.76 1.44 -22.98
CA HIS A 5 14.02 1.02 -21.79
C HIS A 5 12.94 2.02 -21.39
N LEU A 6 13.19 3.33 -21.53
CA LEU A 6 12.21 4.37 -21.28
C LEU A 6 11.04 4.28 -22.27
N ILE A 7 11.31 4.11 -23.58
CA ILE A 7 10.26 3.89 -24.58
C ILE A 7 9.45 2.63 -24.24
N ARG A 8 10.09 1.56 -23.77
CA ARG A 8 9.34 0.38 -23.29
C ARG A 8 8.51 0.67 -22.04
N CYS A 9 8.87 1.64 -21.22
CA CYS A 9 8.05 2.07 -20.09
C CYS A 9 6.89 2.98 -20.51
N SER A 10 6.89 3.59 -21.71
CA SER A 10 5.74 4.36 -22.18
C SER A 10 4.50 3.51 -22.44
N ARG A 11 4.63 2.18 -22.51
CA ARG A 11 3.49 1.24 -22.64
C ARG A 11 2.43 1.42 -21.53
N PHE A 12 2.85 1.86 -20.34
CA PHE A 12 1.95 2.16 -19.22
C PHE A 12 1.10 3.43 -19.46
N LEU A 13 1.46 4.25 -20.46
CA LEU A 13 0.78 5.49 -20.82
C LEU A 13 -0.03 5.35 -22.13
N VAL A 14 0.38 4.47 -23.04
CA VAL A 14 -0.18 4.39 -24.42
C VAL A 14 -1.58 3.77 -24.46
N ASN A 15 -1.91 2.86 -23.54
CA ASN A 15 -3.16 2.08 -23.59
C ASN A 15 -4.20 2.52 -22.54
N LEU A 16 -4.10 3.75 -22.03
CA LEU A 16 -5.00 4.24 -21.00
C LEU A 16 -6.36 4.65 -21.59
N PRO A 17 -7.49 4.32 -20.92
CA PRO A 17 -8.78 4.86 -21.27
C PRO A 17 -8.76 6.40 -21.23
N ALA A 18 -9.56 7.05 -22.07
CA ALA A 18 -9.64 8.51 -22.13
C ALA A 18 -9.95 9.15 -20.75
N GLU A 19 -10.74 8.46 -19.92
CA GLU A 19 -11.06 8.88 -18.55
C GLU A 19 -9.82 8.96 -17.64
N GLU A 20 -8.87 8.02 -17.76
CA GLU A 20 -7.63 8.02 -16.98
C GLU A 20 -6.62 9.05 -17.50
N LEU A 21 -6.62 9.32 -18.82
CA LEU A 21 -5.77 10.33 -19.44
C LEU A 21 -6.14 11.77 -19.05
N ASN A 22 -7.40 12.00 -18.68
CA ASN A 22 -7.91 13.32 -18.31
C ASN A 22 -7.71 13.68 -16.83
N SER A 23 -7.19 12.77 -16.00
CA SER A 23 -6.93 13.00 -14.57
C SER A 23 -5.42 12.98 -14.30
N GLN A 24 -4.87 14.11 -13.84
CA GLN A 24 -3.45 14.23 -13.49
C GLN A 24 -3.05 13.23 -12.39
N SER A 25 -3.93 12.99 -11.41
CA SER A 25 -3.70 12.00 -10.35
C SER A 25 -3.61 10.57 -10.88
N ARG A 26 -4.47 10.19 -11.84
CA ARG A 26 -4.43 8.87 -12.49
C ARG A 26 -3.18 8.70 -13.34
N LEU A 27 -2.83 9.74 -14.10
CA LEU A 27 -1.59 9.76 -14.87
C LEU A 27 -0.35 9.60 -13.97
N GLY A 28 -0.36 10.23 -12.78
CA GLY A 28 0.67 10.05 -11.75
C GLY A 28 0.88 8.60 -11.31
N PHE A 29 -0.20 7.83 -11.09
CA PHE A 29 -0.08 6.39 -10.79
C PHE A 29 0.61 5.62 -11.92
N GLN A 30 0.31 5.95 -13.18
CA GLN A 30 0.89 5.26 -14.33
C GLN A 30 2.39 5.59 -14.48
N PHE A 31 2.78 6.83 -14.18
CA PHE A 31 4.20 7.22 -14.08
C PHE A 31 4.92 6.45 -12.97
N GLU A 32 4.28 6.30 -11.80
CA GLU A 32 4.84 5.53 -10.69
C GLU A 32 5.02 4.05 -11.03
N GLN A 33 4.01 3.41 -11.65
CA GLN A 33 4.11 2.01 -12.11
C GLN A 33 5.22 1.83 -13.14
N ALA A 34 5.34 2.76 -14.10
CA ALA A 34 6.41 2.75 -15.10
C ALA A 34 7.81 2.90 -14.47
N PHE A 35 7.92 3.72 -13.42
CA PHE A 35 9.15 3.93 -12.66
C PHE A 35 9.55 2.68 -11.87
N TRP A 36 8.63 2.06 -11.14
CA TRP A 36 8.91 0.81 -10.41
C TRP A 36 9.29 -0.33 -11.35
N PHE A 37 8.62 -0.43 -12.50
CA PHE A 37 9.02 -1.39 -13.54
C PHE A 37 10.47 -1.17 -14.01
N TYR A 38 10.89 0.08 -14.19
CA TYR A 38 12.27 0.42 -14.54
C TYR A 38 13.26 0.03 -13.42
N GLU A 39 12.97 0.38 -12.18
CA GLU A 39 13.84 0.09 -11.03
C GLU A 39 13.98 -1.41 -10.78
N ASP A 40 12.87 -2.16 -10.81
CA ASP A 40 12.86 -3.56 -10.42
C ASP A 40 13.37 -4.49 -11.52
N PHE A 41 13.02 -4.25 -12.78
CA PHE A 41 13.39 -5.15 -13.87
C PHE A 41 14.62 -4.67 -14.63
N TYR A 42 14.65 -3.40 -15.06
CA TYR A 42 15.74 -2.93 -15.91
C TYR A 42 16.99 -2.57 -15.13
N ARG A 43 16.87 -1.76 -14.06
CA ARG A 43 18.03 -1.35 -13.27
C ARG A 43 18.62 -2.51 -12.47
N THR A 44 17.79 -3.39 -11.89
CA THR A 44 18.31 -4.59 -11.20
C THR A 44 19.09 -5.49 -12.15
N ALA A 45 18.66 -5.64 -13.41
CA ALA A 45 19.40 -6.43 -14.40
C ALA A 45 20.66 -5.71 -14.93
N ASN A 46 20.72 -4.37 -14.87
CA ASN A 46 21.81 -3.58 -15.47
C ASN A 46 22.29 -2.43 -14.55
N PRO A 47 22.73 -2.71 -13.30
CA PRO A 47 22.96 -1.68 -12.30
C PRO A 47 24.13 -0.74 -12.62
N GLN A 48 25.11 -1.18 -13.40
CA GLN A 48 26.25 -0.36 -13.81
C GLN A 48 26.00 0.48 -15.07
N ARG A 49 24.98 0.15 -15.86
CA ARG A 49 24.69 0.81 -17.14
C ARG A 49 23.48 1.73 -17.09
N LEU A 50 22.59 1.52 -16.12
CA LEU A 50 21.38 2.31 -15.95
C LEU A 50 21.46 3.15 -14.67
N PRO A 51 21.21 4.47 -14.75
CA PRO A 51 21.30 5.34 -13.59
C PRO A 51 20.17 5.06 -12.60
N LYS A 52 20.44 5.30 -11.32
CA LYS A 52 19.37 5.42 -10.32
C LYS A 52 18.65 6.75 -10.57
N LEU A 53 17.33 6.70 -10.69
CA LEU A 53 16.50 7.87 -10.97
C LEU A 53 15.53 8.12 -9.82
N THR A 54 15.08 9.36 -9.69
CA THR A 54 13.88 9.72 -8.93
C THR A 54 12.66 9.64 -9.84
N LEU A 55 11.45 9.55 -9.28
CA LEU A 55 10.22 9.57 -10.08
C LEU A 55 10.16 10.80 -11.01
N LYS A 56 10.56 11.98 -10.50
CA LYS A 56 10.65 13.23 -11.26
C LYS A 56 11.61 13.14 -12.44
N SER A 57 12.86 12.78 -12.18
CA SER A 57 13.88 12.68 -13.24
C SER A 57 13.60 11.54 -14.23
N PHE A 58 12.94 10.47 -13.79
CA PHE A 58 12.44 9.43 -14.67
C PHE A 58 11.35 9.96 -15.59
N GLY A 59 10.35 10.65 -15.04
CA GLY A 59 9.25 11.23 -15.81
C GLY A 59 9.72 12.25 -16.84
N GLU A 60 10.61 13.17 -16.45
CA GLU A 60 11.20 14.16 -17.37
C GLU A 60 11.93 13.48 -18.55
N ARG A 61 12.68 12.41 -18.27
CA ARG A 61 13.39 11.63 -19.31
C ARG A 61 12.43 10.82 -20.18
N LEU A 62 11.39 10.23 -19.59
CA LEU A 62 10.37 9.48 -20.31
C LEU A 62 9.68 10.39 -21.35
N MET A 63 9.29 11.59 -20.92
CA MET A 63 8.60 12.57 -21.76
C MET A 63 9.47 13.14 -22.86
N LYS A 64 10.76 13.34 -22.61
CA LYS A 64 11.72 13.73 -23.66
C LYS A 64 11.78 12.73 -24.81
N HIS A 65 11.58 11.44 -24.52
CA HIS A 65 11.68 10.37 -25.52
C HIS A 65 10.33 9.91 -26.08
N CYS A 66 9.22 10.31 -25.46
CA CYS A 66 7.87 9.97 -25.89
C CYS A 66 7.00 11.24 -25.99
N PRO A 67 7.30 12.15 -26.93
CA PRO A 67 6.65 13.47 -27.01
C PRO A 67 5.15 13.40 -27.31
N VAL A 68 4.66 12.27 -27.83
CA VAL A 68 3.22 12.00 -28.04
C VAL A 68 2.40 12.09 -26.75
N HIS A 69 3.03 11.97 -25.59
CA HIS A 69 2.38 12.10 -24.29
C HIS A 69 2.46 13.51 -23.72
N LEU A 70 3.18 14.46 -24.35
CA LEU A 70 3.34 15.82 -23.83
C LEU A 70 2.01 16.56 -23.71
N SER A 71 1.05 16.26 -24.59
CA SER A 71 -0.31 16.80 -24.52
C SER A 71 -1.10 16.33 -23.30
N LEU A 72 -0.67 15.26 -22.64
CA LEU A 72 -1.31 14.72 -21.44
C LEU A 72 -0.87 15.44 -20.16
N ILE A 73 0.24 16.17 -20.23
CA ILE A 73 0.83 16.85 -19.07
C ILE A 73 0.37 18.30 -19.05
N GLY A 74 -0.08 18.76 -17.88
CA GLY A 74 -0.49 20.13 -17.66
C GLY A 74 0.63 21.16 -17.89
N ARG A 75 0.29 22.45 -17.76
CA ARG A 75 1.23 23.56 -18.00
C ARG A 75 2.49 23.51 -17.12
N ASP A 76 2.38 22.93 -15.93
CA ASP A 76 3.46 22.81 -14.95
C ASP A 76 4.40 21.60 -15.20
N GLY A 77 4.19 20.90 -16.32
CA GLY A 77 5.06 19.80 -16.75
C GLY A 77 5.02 18.60 -15.80
N VAL A 78 6.04 17.75 -15.92
CA VAL A 78 6.18 16.53 -15.09
C VAL A 78 6.28 16.86 -13.59
N ALA A 79 6.87 18.02 -13.26
CA ALA A 79 7.02 18.45 -11.87
C ALA A 79 5.65 18.69 -11.22
N GLY A 80 4.81 19.53 -11.83
CA GLY A 80 3.47 19.80 -11.31
C GLY A 80 2.59 18.56 -11.25
N LEU A 81 2.66 17.69 -12.27
CA LEU A 81 1.95 16.40 -12.28
C LEU A 81 2.34 15.54 -11.08
N ILE A 82 3.63 15.46 -10.75
CA ILE A 82 4.12 14.65 -9.61
C ILE A 82 3.73 15.28 -8.28
N ASP A 83 3.80 16.59 -8.16
CA ASP A 83 3.40 17.30 -6.94
C ASP A 83 1.90 17.11 -6.66
N GLU A 84 1.05 17.31 -7.66
CA GLU A 84 -0.39 17.05 -7.59
C GLU A 84 -0.69 15.57 -7.30
N PHE A 85 0.07 14.65 -7.93
CA PHE A 85 -0.04 13.23 -7.66
C PHE A 85 0.26 12.90 -6.20
N TYR A 86 1.34 13.44 -5.63
CA TYR A 86 1.68 13.19 -4.23
C TYR A 86 0.67 13.79 -3.26
N GLU A 87 0.17 14.98 -3.55
CA GLU A 87 -0.89 15.63 -2.77
C GLU A 87 -2.16 14.77 -2.78
N TYR A 88 -2.59 14.31 -3.95
CA TYR A 88 -3.70 13.36 -4.06
C TYR A 88 -3.40 12.08 -3.27
N LYS A 89 -2.22 11.48 -3.46
CA LYS A 89 -1.83 10.24 -2.79
C LYS A 89 -1.87 10.39 -1.27
N ALA A 90 -1.52 11.55 -0.72
CA ALA A 90 -1.50 11.79 0.73
C ALA A 90 -2.88 11.59 1.37
N HIS A 91 -3.95 11.90 0.64
CA HIS A 91 -5.33 11.82 1.11
C HIS A 91 -6.01 10.47 0.83
N VAL A 92 -5.42 9.61 -0.01
CA VAL A 92 -6.01 8.30 -0.32
C VAL A 92 -6.12 7.44 0.94
N PRO A 93 -7.32 6.93 1.28
CA PRO A 93 -7.51 6.09 2.44
C PRO A 93 -6.61 4.85 2.44
N THR A 94 -6.21 4.45 3.63
CA THR A 94 -5.37 3.27 3.85
C THR A 94 -6.13 2.25 4.68
N CYS A 95 -6.11 1.00 4.22
CA CYS A 95 -6.71 -0.14 4.92
C CYS A 95 -5.65 -1.20 5.21
N GLY A 96 -5.80 -1.91 6.33
CA GLY A 96 -4.86 -2.93 6.76
C GLY A 96 -5.37 -3.70 7.98
N ALA A 97 -4.48 -4.36 8.70
CA ALA A 97 -4.86 -5.14 9.88
C ALA A 97 -3.89 -5.01 11.06
N ILE A 98 -4.46 -5.12 12.26
CA ILE A 98 -3.75 -5.40 13.52
C ILE A 98 -3.93 -6.89 13.78
N ILE A 99 -2.89 -7.66 13.49
CA ILE A 99 -2.88 -9.11 13.71
C ILE A 99 -2.31 -9.36 15.11
N LEU A 100 -3.09 -10.04 15.96
CA LEU A 100 -2.73 -10.36 17.35
C LEU A 100 -2.37 -11.84 17.48
N ASN A 101 -1.46 -12.14 18.40
CA ASN A 101 -1.11 -13.52 18.73
C ASN A 101 -2.18 -14.20 19.61
N ASP A 102 -2.00 -15.50 19.89
CA ASP A 102 -2.95 -16.35 20.63
C ASP A 102 -3.37 -15.75 21.99
N ASP A 103 -2.43 -15.20 22.76
CA ASP A 103 -2.69 -14.62 24.09
C ASP A 103 -3.03 -13.12 24.06
N LEU A 104 -3.14 -12.53 22.87
CA LEU A 104 -3.42 -11.10 22.63
C LEU A 104 -2.39 -10.16 23.27
N SER A 105 -1.17 -10.63 23.55
CA SER A 105 -0.10 -9.84 24.16
C SER A 105 0.82 -9.16 23.15
N LYS A 106 0.88 -9.66 21.91
CA LYS A 106 1.71 -9.15 20.82
C LYS A 106 0.90 -8.85 19.58
N CYS A 107 1.44 -8.00 18.72
CA CYS A 107 0.90 -7.75 17.39
C CYS A 107 1.98 -7.80 16.32
N LEU A 108 1.58 -8.20 15.11
CA LEU A 108 2.48 -8.31 13.97
C LEU A 108 2.84 -6.92 13.43
N MET A 109 4.13 -6.70 13.24
CA MET A 109 4.70 -5.47 12.72
C MET A 109 5.54 -5.74 11.48
N VAL A 110 5.50 -4.83 10.52
CA VAL A 110 6.31 -4.86 9.30
C VAL A 110 7.23 -3.64 9.24
N ARG A 111 8.41 -3.80 8.64
CA ARG A 111 9.38 -2.72 8.43
C ARG A 111 10.04 -2.83 7.06
N GLY A 112 10.10 -1.71 6.34
CA GLY A 112 10.77 -1.66 5.03
C GLY A 112 12.30 -1.64 5.06
N PHE A 113 12.91 -1.62 3.87
CA PHE A 113 14.36 -1.71 3.69
C PHE A 113 15.15 -0.43 4.02
N SER A 114 14.51 0.74 4.11
CA SER A 114 15.22 1.99 4.39
C SER A 114 15.79 1.97 5.81
N SER A 115 16.99 2.53 5.99
CA SER A 115 17.58 2.74 7.33
C SER A 115 16.75 3.71 8.19
N LYS A 116 15.89 4.51 7.54
CA LYS A 116 14.91 5.37 8.19
C LYS A 116 13.53 4.71 8.35
N SER A 117 13.33 3.50 7.82
CA SER A 117 12.05 2.79 7.94
C SER A 117 11.73 2.51 9.41
N THR A 118 10.53 2.91 9.77
CA THR A 118 9.86 2.65 11.04
C THR A 118 9.03 1.39 10.94
N TRP A 119 8.79 0.75 12.07
CA TRP A 119 7.82 -0.33 12.18
C TRP A 119 6.39 0.21 12.09
N GLY A 120 5.49 -0.57 11.51
CA GLY A 120 4.07 -0.25 11.45
C GLY A 120 3.22 -1.49 11.20
N PHE A 121 1.91 -1.31 11.28
CA PHE A 121 0.95 -2.36 10.92
C PHE A 121 0.95 -2.59 9.41
N PRO A 122 0.71 -3.83 8.96
CA PRO A 122 0.58 -4.12 7.54
C PRO A 122 -0.66 -3.44 6.96
N LYS A 123 -0.46 -2.56 5.97
CA LYS A 123 -1.52 -1.71 5.42
C LYS A 123 -1.09 -1.02 4.12
N GLY A 124 -2.05 -0.72 3.25
CA GLY A 124 -1.81 0.06 2.05
C GLY A 124 -3.06 0.77 1.53
N LYS A 125 -2.93 1.38 0.35
CA LYS A 125 -3.92 2.33 -0.17
C LYS A 125 -5.07 1.58 -0.84
N ILE A 126 -6.29 2.05 -0.60
CA ILE A 126 -7.49 1.49 -1.22
C ILE A 126 -7.48 1.74 -2.73
N SER A 127 -7.84 0.71 -3.50
CA SER A 127 -8.00 0.83 -4.95
C SER A 127 -9.38 1.39 -5.32
N LYS A 128 -9.55 1.80 -6.59
CA LYS A 128 -10.86 2.22 -7.09
C LYS A 128 -11.85 1.06 -6.97
N ASP A 129 -13.05 1.35 -6.46
CA ASP A 129 -14.15 0.39 -6.33
C ASP A 129 -13.81 -0.85 -5.46
N GLU A 130 -12.79 -0.74 -4.60
CA GLU A 130 -12.37 -1.80 -3.68
C GLU A 130 -13.00 -1.59 -2.31
N LEU A 131 -13.55 -2.66 -1.71
CA LEU A 131 -14.07 -2.62 -0.35
C LEU A 131 -12.91 -2.43 0.65
N PRO A 132 -13.10 -1.67 1.75
CA PRO A 132 -12.06 -1.51 2.77
C PRO A 132 -11.56 -2.84 3.36
N SER A 133 -12.46 -3.82 3.56
CA SER A 133 -12.10 -5.17 4.03
C SER A 133 -11.27 -5.93 3.00
N ALA A 134 -11.66 -5.89 1.72
CA ALA A 134 -10.91 -6.49 0.63
C ALA A 134 -9.51 -5.86 0.46
N CYS A 135 -9.41 -4.54 0.58
CA CYS A 135 -8.13 -3.84 0.58
C CYS A 135 -7.25 -4.31 1.75
N ALA A 136 -7.79 -4.42 2.96
CA ALA A 136 -7.02 -4.89 4.12
C ALA A 136 -6.47 -6.31 3.90
N VAL A 137 -7.29 -7.24 3.40
CA VAL A 137 -6.86 -8.61 3.08
C VAL A 137 -5.74 -8.61 2.04
N ARG A 138 -5.92 -7.85 0.95
CA ARG A 138 -4.93 -7.76 -0.13
C ARG A 138 -3.59 -7.23 0.38
N GLU A 139 -3.60 -6.13 1.13
CA GLU A 139 -2.38 -5.49 1.64
C GLU A 139 -1.66 -6.38 2.65
N VAL A 140 -2.39 -7.03 3.56
CA VAL A 140 -1.81 -8.00 4.50
C VAL A 140 -1.17 -9.16 3.73
N TYR A 141 -1.83 -9.68 2.71
CA TYR A 141 -1.30 -10.76 1.90
C TYR A 141 -0.06 -10.35 1.10
N GLU A 142 -0.07 -9.17 0.47
CA GLU A 142 1.07 -8.61 -0.27
C GLU A 142 2.30 -8.41 0.64
N GLU A 143 2.12 -7.83 1.83
CA GLU A 143 3.22 -7.47 2.75
C GLU A 143 3.70 -8.62 3.66
N THR A 144 2.84 -9.61 3.95
CA THR A 144 3.16 -10.66 4.93
C THR A 144 3.00 -12.08 4.43
N GLY A 145 2.36 -12.29 3.27
CA GLY A 145 2.05 -13.62 2.72
C GLY A 145 0.94 -14.36 3.47
N PHE A 146 0.35 -13.76 4.50
CA PHE A 146 -0.72 -14.34 5.30
C PHE A 146 -2.09 -14.02 4.71
N ASP A 147 -2.92 -15.05 4.51
CA ASP A 147 -4.31 -14.87 4.08
C ASP A 147 -5.20 -14.55 5.30
N ALA A 148 -5.54 -13.27 5.43
CA ALA A 148 -6.38 -12.74 6.48
C ALA A 148 -7.88 -12.91 6.21
N ALA A 149 -8.31 -13.29 5.00
CA ALA A 149 -9.73 -13.33 4.64
C ALA A 149 -10.60 -14.20 5.56
N PRO A 150 -10.16 -15.40 6.02
CA PRO A 150 -10.96 -16.25 6.89
C PRO A 150 -11.17 -15.69 8.30
N TYR A 151 -10.32 -14.77 8.73
CA TYR A 151 -10.28 -14.28 10.11
C TYR A 151 -10.81 -12.85 10.26
N LEU A 152 -11.08 -12.17 9.14
CA LEU A 152 -11.51 -10.78 9.15
C LEU A 152 -13.01 -10.67 9.45
N HIS A 153 -13.33 -9.89 10.48
CA HIS A 153 -14.71 -9.48 10.79
C HIS A 153 -14.92 -8.01 10.43
N GLU A 154 -15.91 -7.71 9.58
CA GLU A 154 -16.09 -6.36 9.03
C GLU A 154 -16.40 -5.28 10.07
N GLU A 155 -16.97 -5.67 11.22
CA GLU A 155 -17.28 -4.77 12.34
C GLU A 155 -16.10 -4.58 13.31
N SER A 156 -15.08 -5.44 13.23
CA SER A 156 -13.93 -5.39 14.13
C SER A 156 -12.80 -4.57 13.52
N PHE A 157 -12.90 -3.25 13.62
CA PHE A 157 -11.86 -2.33 13.15
C PHE A 157 -11.67 -1.12 14.05
N ILE A 158 -10.51 -0.48 13.91
CA ILE A 158 -10.24 0.85 14.45
C ILE A 158 -9.96 1.77 13.27
N GLN A 159 -10.66 2.92 13.22
CA GLN A 159 -10.43 3.96 12.23
C GLN A 159 -9.95 5.24 12.90
N VAL A 160 -8.86 5.81 12.38
CA VAL A 160 -8.28 7.10 12.81
C VAL A 160 -7.99 7.96 11.58
N ALA A 161 -7.96 9.28 11.77
CA ALA A 161 -7.39 10.20 10.78
C ALA A 161 -5.96 10.57 11.17
N ASN A 162 -5.05 10.56 10.21
CA ASN A 162 -3.70 11.12 10.36
C ASN A 162 -3.49 12.17 9.27
N ASN A 163 -3.43 13.45 9.64
CA ASN A 163 -3.36 14.58 8.69
C ASN A 163 -4.39 14.42 7.56
N GLU A 164 -5.66 14.27 7.94
CA GLU A 164 -6.81 14.09 7.02
C GLU A 164 -6.84 12.77 6.24
N GLN A 165 -5.77 11.99 6.22
CA GLN A 165 -5.76 10.65 5.64
C GLN A 165 -6.54 9.67 6.54
N PRO A 166 -7.63 9.04 6.06
CA PRO A 166 -8.33 8.00 6.81
C PRO A 166 -7.50 6.72 6.82
N ILE A 167 -7.26 6.17 8.01
CA ILE A 167 -6.60 4.88 8.20
C ILE A 167 -7.54 3.96 8.96
N ARG A 168 -7.92 2.85 8.34
CA ARG A 168 -8.75 1.79 8.93
C ARG A 168 -7.94 0.52 9.09
N LEU A 169 -7.84 0.01 10.32
CA LEU A 169 -7.18 -1.27 10.59
C LEU A 169 -8.17 -2.25 11.21
N TYR A 170 -8.35 -3.39 10.57
CA TYR A 170 -9.16 -4.50 11.08
C TYR A 170 -8.40 -5.25 12.17
N ILE A 171 -9.08 -5.70 13.21
CA ILE A 171 -8.46 -6.46 14.30
C ILE A 171 -8.66 -7.94 14.03
N ILE A 172 -7.55 -8.68 13.96
CA ILE A 172 -7.53 -10.11 13.71
C ILE A 172 -6.89 -10.79 14.92
N PRO A 173 -7.69 -11.39 15.83
CA PRO A 173 -7.19 -12.05 17.02
C PRO A 173 -6.65 -13.46 16.73
N SER A 174 -5.90 -14.00 17.70
CA SER A 174 -5.64 -15.44 17.83
C SER A 174 -4.90 -16.08 16.65
N ILE A 175 -3.85 -15.42 16.15
CA ILE A 175 -2.95 -16.00 15.14
C ILE A 175 -1.70 -16.59 15.81
N PRO A 176 -1.36 -17.88 15.59
CA PRO A 176 -0.19 -18.48 16.21
C PRO A 176 1.11 -17.77 15.86
N GLU A 177 2.00 -17.55 16.84
CA GLU A 177 3.30 -16.93 16.58
C GLU A 177 4.21 -17.81 15.69
N SER A 178 3.92 -19.11 15.61
CA SER A 178 4.57 -20.06 14.70
C SER A 178 4.15 -19.90 13.23
N THR A 179 3.15 -19.05 12.94
CA THR A 179 2.73 -18.72 11.58
C THR A 179 3.90 -18.15 10.80
N HIS A 180 4.15 -18.72 9.62
CA HIS A 180 5.23 -18.26 8.75
C HIS A 180 4.77 -17.05 7.94
N PHE A 181 5.44 -15.91 8.13
CA PHE A 181 5.22 -14.69 7.36
C PHE A 181 6.37 -14.44 6.39
N ALA A 182 6.07 -14.15 5.13
CA ALA A 182 7.03 -13.74 4.13
C ALA A 182 6.38 -12.78 3.11
N PRO A 183 6.99 -11.63 2.82
CA PRO A 183 6.43 -10.69 1.87
C PRO A 183 6.43 -11.28 0.46
N LEU A 184 5.38 -10.98 -0.30
CA LEU A 184 5.28 -11.34 -1.72
C LEU A 184 5.87 -10.24 -2.60
N THR A 185 5.88 -8.99 -2.12
CA THR A 185 6.42 -7.86 -2.85
C THR A 185 7.94 -7.77 -2.73
N ARG A 186 8.60 -7.41 -3.84
CA ARG A 186 10.06 -7.33 -3.90
C ARG A 186 10.52 -6.00 -3.31
N ARG A 187 11.43 -6.05 -2.34
CA ARG A 187 12.14 -4.87 -1.78
C ARG A 187 11.27 -3.83 -1.05
N GLU A 188 10.04 -4.17 -0.71
CA GLU A 188 9.19 -3.28 0.10
C GLU A 188 9.35 -3.58 1.59
N ILE A 189 9.15 -4.83 2.01
CA ILE A 189 9.25 -5.25 3.41
C ILE A 189 10.54 -6.02 3.67
N LYS A 190 11.34 -5.51 4.61
CA LYS A 190 12.62 -6.10 5.02
C LYS A 190 12.45 -7.10 6.15
N ASP A 191 11.72 -6.71 7.20
CA ASP A 191 11.53 -7.52 8.39
C ASP A 191 10.04 -7.57 8.78
N ILE A 192 9.63 -8.70 9.33
CA ILE A 192 8.30 -8.94 9.91
C ILE A 192 8.53 -9.57 11.29
N GLN A 193 7.96 -8.98 12.34
CA GLN A 193 8.18 -9.41 13.72
C GLN A 193 6.96 -9.21 14.61
N TRP A 194 6.82 -10.07 15.63
CA TRP A 194 5.86 -9.90 16.71
C TRP A 194 6.38 -8.91 17.75
N HIS A 195 5.62 -7.87 18.04
CA HIS A 195 5.97 -6.83 19.00
C HIS A 195 5.01 -6.83 20.20
N PRO A 196 5.51 -6.84 21.45
CA PRO A 196 4.67 -6.78 22.64
C PRO A 196 3.87 -5.47 22.72
N ILE A 197 2.57 -5.58 23.01
CA ILE A 197 1.65 -4.43 23.08
C ILE A 197 1.97 -3.49 24.25
N LYS A 198 2.56 -4.04 25.31
CA LYS A 198 3.07 -3.29 26.46
C LYS A 198 4.26 -2.39 26.12
N ASP A 199 4.99 -2.67 25.05
CA ASP A 199 6.18 -1.91 24.65
C ASP A 199 5.81 -0.66 23.84
N PHE A 200 4.56 -0.53 23.38
CA PHE A 200 4.07 0.70 22.76
C PHE A 200 3.83 1.78 23.83
N LYS A 201 4.85 2.62 24.01
CA LYS A 201 4.82 3.78 24.91
C LYS A 201 4.89 5.07 24.10
N TRP A 202 4.16 6.09 24.53
CA TRP A 202 4.15 7.43 23.91
C TRP A 202 5.47 8.18 24.12
N GLU A 203 6.20 7.81 25.17
CA GLU A 203 7.46 8.44 25.53
C GLU A 203 8.56 8.12 24.51
N LYS A 204 9.37 9.15 24.20
CA LYS A 204 10.57 8.99 23.38
C LYS A 204 11.57 8.11 24.12
N GLY A 205 11.78 6.87 23.67
CA GLY A 205 12.77 5.98 24.29
C GLY A 205 12.59 4.47 24.08
N GLY A 206 11.59 4.03 23.30
CA GLY A 206 11.43 2.61 22.98
C GLY A 206 12.57 2.05 22.09
N PRO A 207 12.78 0.73 22.07
CA PRO A 207 13.83 0.08 21.25
C PRO A 207 13.62 0.27 19.74
N HIS A 208 12.41 0.68 19.34
CA HIS A 208 11.98 0.76 17.96
C HIS A 208 11.28 2.10 17.67
N ARG A 209 11.43 2.59 16.44
CA ARG A 209 10.67 3.72 15.91
C ARG A 209 9.41 3.20 15.23
N TYR A 210 8.25 3.69 15.63
CA TYR A 210 6.95 3.33 15.08
C TYR A 210 6.34 4.46 14.26
N PHE A 211 5.59 4.12 13.21
CA PHE A 211 4.88 5.08 12.37
C PHE A 211 3.39 4.79 12.36
N ASN A 212 2.58 5.79 12.73
CA ASN A 212 1.13 5.70 12.82
C ASN A 212 0.60 4.51 13.63
N VAL A 213 1.36 4.05 14.63
CA VAL A 213 0.94 2.98 15.55
C VAL A 213 0.23 3.57 16.76
N MET A 214 0.81 4.60 17.38
CA MET A 214 0.33 5.15 18.66
C MET A 214 -1.15 5.57 18.70
N PRO A 215 -1.73 6.17 17.63
CA PRO A 215 -3.16 6.52 17.63
C PRO A 215 -4.11 5.32 17.80
N PHE A 216 -3.65 4.09 17.53
CA PHE A 216 -4.46 2.87 17.63
C PHE A 216 -4.37 2.19 19.00
N ILE A 217 -3.28 2.40 19.74
CA ILE A 217 -2.94 1.57 20.90
C ILE A 217 -3.97 1.67 22.03
N GLY A 218 -4.50 2.87 22.31
CA GLY A 218 -5.53 3.05 23.34
C GLY A 218 -6.81 2.25 23.02
N ARG A 219 -7.32 2.40 21.79
CA ARG A 219 -8.52 1.69 21.31
C ARG A 219 -8.29 0.19 21.20
N LEU A 220 -7.08 -0.22 20.80
CA LEU A 220 -6.70 -1.63 20.74
C LEU A 220 -6.74 -2.29 22.11
N ARG A 221 -6.17 -1.65 23.14
CA ARG A 221 -6.21 -2.17 24.53
C ARG A 221 -7.65 -2.30 25.04
N GLN A 222 -8.51 -1.32 24.72
CA GLN A 222 -9.93 -1.39 25.05
C GLN A 222 -10.64 -2.55 24.34
N TRP A 223 -10.38 -2.75 23.05
CA TRP A 223 -10.93 -3.86 22.28
C TRP A 223 -10.48 -5.22 22.86
N ILE A 224 -9.19 -5.38 23.18
CA ILE A 224 -8.66 -6.61 23.79
C ILE A 224 -9.36 -6.91 25.13
N LYS A 225 -9.56 -5.90 25.98
CA LYS A 225 -10.28 -6.07 27.27
C LYS A 225 -11.72 -6.54 27.05
N GLN A 226 -12.41 -6.01 26.05
CA GLN A 226 -13.78 -6.42 25.72
C GLN A 226 -13.80 -7.84 25.15
N TYR A 227 -12.89 -8.16 24.23
CA TYR A 227 -12.76 -9.47 23.62
C TYR A 227 -12.51 -10.57 24.67
N ARG A 228 -11.58 -10.36 25.60
CA ARG A 228 -11.30 -11.30 26.70
C ARG A 228 -12.51 -11.56 27.59
N ARG A 229 -13.28 -10.52 27.92
CA ARG A 229 -14.52 -10.63 28.70
C ARG A 229 -15.57 -11.48 27.97
N GLN A 230 -15.71 -11.32 26.66
CA GLN A 230 -16.65 -12.11 25.85
C GLN A 230 -16.24 -13.59 25.76
N HIS A 231 -14.94 -13.89 25.87
CA HIS A 231 -14.38 -15.24 25.80
C HIS A 231 -14.14 -15.88 27.18
N GLY A 232 -14.68 -15.29 28.25
CA GLY A 232 -14.68 -15.89 29.59
C GLY A 232 -13.35 -15.82 30.34
N GLU A 233 -12.40 -15.00 29.90
CA GLU A 233 -11.13 -14.78 30.61
C GLU A 233 -11.30 -13.76 31.74
N THR A 234 -10.80 -14.10 32.93
CA THR A 234 -10.74 -13.18 34.08
C THR A 234 -9.71 -12.10 33.82
N VAL A 235 -10.16 -10.84 33.72
CA VAL A 235 -9.27 -9.68 33.55
C VAL A 235 -8.65 -9.35 34.91
N GLU A 236 -7.52 -9.96 35.21
CA GLU A 236 -6.64 -9.55 36.30
C GLU A 236 -5.95 -8.25 35.87
N ASP A 237 -6.13 -7.19 36.66
CA ASP A 237 -5.53 -5.85 36.55
C ASP A 237 -6.42 -4.77 35.89
N GLU A 238 -7.07 -3.98 36.76
CA GLU A 238 -7.87 -2.81 36.41
C GLU A 238 -7.10 -1.47 36.53
N SER A 239 -5.79 -1.49 36.84
CA SER A 239 -5.13 -0.31 37.42
C SER A 239 -4.33 0.63 36.47
N GLU A 240 -4.17 0.32 35.18
CA GLU A 240 -3.21 1.09 34.31
C GLU A 240 -3.80 1.95 33.17
N LEU A 241 -5.06 2.38 33.22
CA LEU A 241 -5.63 3.20 32.12
C LEU A 241 -6.53 4.36 32.56
N GLU A 242 -6.12 5.11 33.58
CA GLU A 242 -6.65 6.45 33.84
C GLU A 242 -5.74 7.53 33.25
N ARG A 243 -5.69 7.63 31.93
CA ARG A 243 -5.54 8.94 31.28
C ARG A 243 -6.66 9.07 30.26
N PRO A 244 -7.51 10.11 30.34
CA PRO A 244 -8.51 10.38 29.32
C PRO A 244 -7.79 10.42 27.97
N LEU A 245 -8.15 9.48 27.10
CA LEU A 245 -7.72 9.53 25.70
C LEU A 245 -8.32 10.80 25.12
N GLU A 246 -7.47 11.74 24.68
CA GLU A 246 -7.94 12.81 23.80
C GLU A 246 -8.60 12.13 22.61
N ILE A 247 -9.93 12.28 22.55
CA ILE A 247 -10.74 11.80 21.44
C ILE A 247 -10.31 12.66 20.24
N GLY A 248 -9.33 12.17 19.49
CA GLY A 248 -9.06 12.69 18.16
C GLY A 248 -10.38 12.72 17.38
N PRO A 249 -10.62 13.76 16.56
CA PRO A 249 -11.92 14.06 16.00
C PRO A 249 -12.55 12.81 15.37
N GLU A 250 -13.84 12.63 15.61
CA GLU A 250 -14.64 11.56 15.03
C GLU A 250 -14.45 11.56 13.52
N CYS A 251 -13.80 10.50 13.02
CA CYS A 251 -13.42 10.42 11.62
C CYS A 251 -14.69 10.18 10.80
N LYS A 252 -14.91 10.95 9.73
CA LYS A 252 -16.04 10.69 8.81
C LYS A 252 -16.05 9.21 8.40
N PRO A 253 -17.22 8.57 8.32
CA PRO A 253 -17.33 7.22 7.78
C PRO A 253 -16.64 7.15 6.43
N LEU A 254 -15.85 6.09 6.19
CA LEU A 254 -15.47 5.75 4.82
C LEU A 254 -16.78 5.37 4.12
N GLU A 255 -17.31 6.28 3.31
CA GLU A 255 -18.47 6.01 2.48
C GLU A 255 -18.10 4.92 1.47
N VAL A 256 -18.84 3.81 1.51
CA VAL A 256 -18.75 2.72 0.55
C VAL A 256 -20.13 2.61 -0.07
N GLU A 257 -20.27 2.92 -1.36
CA GLU A 257 -21.47 2.51 -2.10
C GLU A 257 -21.47 0.96 -2.17
N PRO A 258 -22.62 0.30 -1.93
CA PRO A 258 -22.64 -1.15 -1.79
C PRO A 258 -22.47 -1.87 -3.14
N VAL A 259 -22.05 -3.15 -3.05
CA VAL A 259 -21.96 -4.21 -4.10
C VAL A 259 -20.56 -4.32 -4.74
N CYS A 260 -19.85 -5.46 -4.85
CA CYS A 260 -20.23 -6.88 -4.98
C CYS A 260 -19.17 -7.86 -4.42
N ARG A 261 -19.63 -9.07 -4.05
CA ARG A 261 -18.91 -10.19 -3.43
C ARG A 261 -18.01 -11.01 -4.40
N GLU A 262 -17.28 -10.37 -5.32
CA GLU A 262 -16.53 -11.09 -6.35
C GLU A 262 -15.20 -10.43 -6.72
N LEU A 263 -14.31 -10.28 -5.74
CA LEU A 263 -12.99 -9.64 -5.93
C LEU A 263 -11.80 -10.44 -5.39
N MET A 264 -12.00 -11.70 -5.00
CA MET A 264 -10.90 -12.61 -4.63
C MET A 264 -10.19 -13.23 -5.85
N GLU A 265 -10.78 -13.19 -7.06
CA GLU A 265 -10.14 -13.76 -8.27
C GLU A 265 -9.16 -12.81 -8.98
N ARG A 266 -9.26 -11.49 -8.78
CA ARG A 266 -8.44 -10.51 -9.50
C ARG A 266 -7.07 -10.23 -8.89
N VAL A 267 -6.78 -10.75 -7.70
CA VAL A 267 -5.44 -10.71 -7.07
C VAL A 267 -4.39 -11.43 -7.94
N LYS A 268 -4.81 -12.37 -8.81
CA LYS A 268 -3.92 -13.08 -9.73
C LYS A 268 -3.29 -12.20 -10.83
N LEU A 269 -3.81 -11.00 -11.12
CA LEU A 269 -3.29 -10.17 -12.23
C LEU A 269 -2.03 -9.37 -11.87
N LYS A 270 -1.77 -9.07 -10.59
CA LYS A 270 -0.50 -8.46 -10.15
C LYS A 270 0.68 -9.46 -10.15
N LEU A 271 0.41 -10.77 -10.26
CA LEU A 271 1.38 -11.86 -10.12
C LEU A 271 1.66 -12.61 -11.44
N MET A 272 1.11 -12.20 -12.59
CA MET A 272 1.27 -12.96 -13.84
C MET A 272 2.71 -12.93 -14.39
N PRO A 273 3.29 -14.08 -14.78
CA PRO A 273 4.58 -14.12 -15.46
C PRO A 273 4.55 -13.43 -16.84
N LEU A 274 5.67 -12.81 -17.21
CA LEU A 274 5.95 -12.09 -18.46
C LEU A 274 5.63 -12.85 -19.76
N THR A 275 5.36 -14.15 -19.72
CA THR A 275 5.20 -15.00 -20.91
C THR A 275 3.87 -14.81 -21.63
N MET A 276 2.81 -14.35 -20.96
CA MET A 276 1.49 -14.17 -21.63
C MET A 276 1.35 -12.89 -22.46
N PHE A 277 2.22 -11.89 -22.27
CA PHE A 277 2.11 -10.60 -22.99
C PHE A 277 3.02 -10.48 -24.22
N ILE A 278 3.85 -11.50 -24.51
CA ILE A 278 4.79 -11.46 -25.64
C ILE A 278 4.04 -11.56 -26.99
N LEU A 279 2.84 -12.15 -27.01
CA LEU A 279 2.10 -12.40 -28.24
C LEU A 279 1.53 -11.13 -28.91
N ASP A 280 1.50 -9.99 -28.23
CA ASP A 280 0.86 -8.76 -28.76
C ASP A 280 1.86 -7.69 -29.25
N LEU A 281 3.17 -7.92 -29.09
CA LEU A 281 4.22 -6.99 -29.53
C LEU A 281 4.41 -6.94 -31.04
N ASP A 282 4.12 -8.04 -31.75
CA ASP A 282 4.22 -8.07 -33.21
C ASP A 282 3.00 -7.41 -33.88
N SER A 283 1.83 -7.43 -33.23
CA SER A 283 0.65 -6.65 -33.61
C SER A 283 0.89 -5.15 -33.50
N LEU A 284 1.59 -4.69 -32.45
CA LEU A 284 1.90 -3.27 -32.25
C LEU A 284 2.87 -2.72 -33.31
N LYS A 285 3.89 -3.50 -33.70
CA LYS A 285 4.82 -3.12 -34.79
C LYS A 285 4.10 -2.91 -36.12
N ALA A 286 3.08 -3.72 -36.41
CA ALA A 286 2.30 -3.62 -37.64
C ALA A 286 1.45 -2.34 -37.71
N SER A 287 0.91 -1.89 -36.57
CA SER A 287 0.12 -0.65 -36.49
C SER A 287 0.98 0.62 -36.59
N PHE A 288 2.20 0.61 -36.05
CA PHE A 288 3.13 1.75 -36.19
C PHE A 288 3.65 1.94 -37.62
N SER A 289 3.71 0.88 -38.44
CA SER A 289 4.14 0.97 -39.85
C SER A 289 3.06 1.48 -40.80
N LYS A 290 1.77 1.46 -40.42
CA LYS A 290 0.66 1.82 -41.32
C LYS A 290 0.19 3.27 -41.20
N ASN A 291 0.48 3.95 -40.09
CA ASN A 291 0.02 5.32 -39.85
C ASN A 291 1.03 6.42 -40.23
N TYR A 292 2.17 6.06 -40.83
CA TYR A 292 3.14 7.01 -41.38
C TYR A 292 3.65 6.54 -42.75
N LYS A 293 2.84 6.81 -43.77
CA LYS A 293 3.27 7.03 -45.15
C LYS A 293 2.52 8.24 -45.70
#